data_AF-A0A498C912-F1
#
_entry.id   AF-A0A498C912-F1
#
_cell.length_a   1.000
_cell.length_b   1.000
_cell.length_c   1.000
_cell.angle_alpha   90.00
_cell.angle_beta   90.00
_cell.angle_gamma   90.00
#
_symmetry.space_group_name_H-M   'P 1'
#
loop_
_entity.id
_entity.type
_entity.pdbx_description
1 polymer ?
#
loop_
_entity_poly.entity_id
_entity_poly.type
_entity_poly.pdbx_seq_one_letter_code
_entity_poly.pdbx_strand_id
1 'polypeptide(L)'
;MQIINASALKHPLLQAPRELMTELDFNLGTIPTTVRLRLYYELHGHRISHEQSHFLQTPLQDEPGLVDLEDERDPDQALQQLVGDFIQRYQEAEQAGHRPSAGWLMPNRDFA
;
A
#
# COMPACT_ATOMS: atom_id res chain seq x y z
N MET A 1 1.04 -17.80 -8.44
CA MET A 1 2.23 -16.93 -8.33
C MET A 1 3.47 -17.81 -8.25
N GLN A 2 4.49 -17.56 -9.07
CA GLN A 2 5.72 -18.36 -9.08
C GLN A 2 6.79 -17.60 -8.31
N ILE A 3 7.07 -18.02 -7.08
CA ILE A 3 8.12 -17.40 -6.25
C ILE A 3 9.48 -17.85 -6.77
N ILE A 4 10.40 -16.91 -6.94
CA ILE A 4 11.77 -17.21 -7.37
C ILE A 4 12.49 -17.98 -6.25
N ASN A 5 12.79 -19.25 -6.52
CA ASN A 5 13.51 -20.13 -5.59
C ASN A 5 14.98 -20.29 -6.02
N ALA A 6 15.72 -19.17 -6.05
CA ALA A 6 17.14 -19.16 -6.34
C ALA A 6 17.98 -19.34 -5.05
N SER A 7 18.97 -20.23 -5.05
CA SER A 7 19.86 -20.46 -3.90
C SER A 7 20.61 -19.20 -3.45
N ALA A 8 20.92 -18.30 -4.40
CA ALA A 8 21.54 -17.01 -4.11
C ALA A 8 20.71 -16.15 -3.13
N LEU A 9 19.36 -16.23 -3.18
CA LEU A 9 18.45 -15.45 -2.32
C LEU A 9 18.43 -15.96 -0.86
N LYS A 10 19.04 -17.11 -0.59
CA LYS A 10 19.21 -17.69 0.75
C LYS A 10 20.55 -17.32 1.39
N HIS A 11 21.38 -16.52 0.72
CA HIS A 11 22.69 -16.15 1.21
C HIS A 11 22.57 -15.28 2.49
N PRO A 12 23.31 -15.58 3.58
CA PRO A 12 23.16 -14.87 4.87
C PRO A 12 23.46 -13.37 4.84
N LEU A 13 24.22 -12.91 3.84
CA LEU A 13 24.50 -11.47 3.67
C LEU A 13 23.32 -10.69 3.02
N LEU A 14 22.36 -11.37 2.40
CA LEU A 14 21.17 -10.71 1.87
C LEU A 14 20.20 -10.46 3.02
N GLN A 15 19.99 -9.18 3.32
CA GLN A 15 19.02 -8.75 4.32
C GLN A 15 17.66 -8.53 3.65
N ALA A 16 16.61 -9.13 4.23
CA ALA A 16 15.21 -8.96 3.83
C ALA A 16 14.94 -9.00 2.30
N PRO A 17 15.40 -10.04 1.57
CA PRO A 17 15.11 -10.15 0.15
C PRO A 17 13.60 -10.34 -0.06
N ARG A 18 13.05 -9.59 -1.01
CA ARG A 18 11.63 -9.57 -1.34
C ARG A 18 11.40 -9.56 -2.84
N GLU A 19 10.30 -10.14 -3.28
CA GLU A 19 9.91 -10.25 -4.68
C GLU A 19 8.68 -9.38 -4.93
N LEU A 20 8.72 -8.51 -5.95
CA LEU A 20 7.56 -7.70 -6.34
C LEU A 20 6.47 -8.62 -6.90
N MET A 21 5.32 -8.66 -6.22
CA MET A 21 4.17 -9.45 -6.63
C MET A 21 3.28 -8.67 -7.58
N THR A 22 3.03 -7.40 -7.27
CA THR A 22 2.17 -6.52 -8.04
C THR A 22 2.61 -5.06 -7.87
N GLU A 23 2.42 -4.26 -8.92
CA GLU A 23 2.50 -2.81 -8.89
C GLU A 23 1.26 -2.26 -9.60
N LEU A 24 0.63 -1.26 -9.00
CA LEU A 24 -0.53 -0.61 -9.60
C LEU A 24 -0.54 0.88 -9.31
N ASP A 25 -1.09 1.62 -10.26
CA ASP A 25 -1.31 3.06 -10.19
C ASP A 25 -2.79 3.36 -10.27
N PHE A 26 -3.29 4.25 -9.42
CA PHE A 26 -4.65 4.74 -9.49
C PHE A 26 -4.77 6.20 -9.07
N ASN A 27 -5.86 6.84 -9.50
CA ASN A 27 -6.32 8.10 -8.96
C ASN A 27 -7.50 7.84 -8.04
N LEU A 28 -7.56 8.53 -6.90
CA LEU A 28 -8.64 8.38 -5.93
C LEU A 28 -9.74 9.42 -6.19
N GLY A 29 -10.87 8.96 -6.73
CA GLY A 29 -12.01 9.82 -7.04
C GLY A 29 -11.64 10.97 -7.97
N THR A 30 -11.85 12.20 -7.50
CA THR A 30 -11.54 13.43 -8.28
C THR A 30 -10.16 14.02 -7.99
N ILE A 31 -9.36 13.37 -7.13
CA ILE A 31 -8.03 13.87 -6.77
C ILE A 31 -7.04 13.56 -7.92
N PRO A 32 -6.39 14.57 -8.53
CA PRO A 32 -5.56 14.37 -9.72
C PRO A 32 -4.20 13.70 -9.42
N THR A 33 -3.80 13.62 -8.16
CA THR A 33 -2.57 12.93 -7.75
C THR A 33 -2.72 11.42 -7.91
N THR A 34 -1.76 10.79 -8.61
CA THR A 34 -1.70 9.33 -8.77
C THR A 34 -1.02 8.69 -7.55
N VAL A 35 -1.70 7.71 -6.97
CA VAL A 35 -1.17 6.83 -5.92
C VAL A 35 -0.60 5.58 -6.59
N ARG A 36 0.59 5.18 -6.17
CA ARG A 36 1.24 3.93 -6.58
C ARG A 36 1.29 3.00 -5.39
N LEU A 37 0.86 1.76 -5.56
CA LEU A 37 0.99 0.68 -4.59
C LEU A 37 1.87 -0.43 -5.14
N ARG A 38 2.72 -0.99 -4.28
CA ARG A 38 3.51 -2.19 -4.58
C ARG A 38 3.28 -3.21 -3.48
N LEU A 39 3.01 -4.45 -3.87
CA LEU A 39 3.03 -5.59 -2.96
C LEU A 39 4.26 -6.43 -3.19
N TYR A 40 4.87 -6.86 -2.11
CA TYR A 40 6.05 -7.71 -2.12
C TYR A 40 5.84 -8.95 -1.28
N TYR A 41 6.35 -10.08 -1.78
CA TYR A 41 6.51 -11.29 -0.97
C TYR A 41 7.89 -11.29 -0.33
N GLU A 42 7.96 -11.26 1.00
CA GLU A 42 9.22 -11.38 1.72
C GLU A 42 9.68 -12.84 1.78
N LEU A 43 10.86 -13.13 1.25
CA LEU A 43 11.32 -14.51 1.07
C LEU A 43 11.74 -15.19 2.37
N HIS A 44 12.24 -14.44 3.35
CA HIS A 44 12.65 -14.99 4.66
C HIS A 44 11.53 -14.97 5.69
N GLY A 45 10.69 -13.92 5.67
CA GLY A 45 9.54 -13.78 6.58
C GLY A 45 8.27 -14.50 6.11
N HIS A 46 8.25 -14.97 4.86
CA HIS A 46 7.12 -15.60 4.20
C HIS A 46 5.82 -14.77 4.26
N ARG A 47 5.93 -13.44 4.30
CA ARG A 47 4.81 -12.51 4.47
C ARG A 47 4.67 -11.53 3.32
N ILE A 48 3.48 -10.96 3.19
CA ILE A 48 3.27 -9.84 2.28
C ILE A 48 3.70 -8.55 3.00
N SER A 49 4.50 -7.76 2.32
CA SER A 49 4.77 -6.37 2.67
C SER A 49 4.28 -5.46 1.54
N HIS A 50 4.09 -4.19 1.84
CA HIS A 50 3.62 -3.23 0.86
C HIS A 50 4.35 -1.90 0.95
N GLU A 51 4.34 -1.16 -0.15
CA GLU A 51 4.76 0.22 -0.21
C GLU A 51 3.69 1.04 -0.93
N GLN A 52 3.51 2.28 -0.48
CA GLN A 52 2.59 3.22 -1.10
C GLN A 52 3.23 4.58 -1.28
N SER A 53 3.01 5.22 -2.42
CA SER A 53 3.61 6.52 -2.73
C SER A 53 2.99 7.67 -1.95
N HIS A 54 1.74 7.50 -1.53
CA HIS A 54 1.02 8.48 -0.73
C HIS A 54 0.19 7.78 0.34
N PHE A 55 0.00 8.43 1.47
CA PHE A 55 -1.02 8.08 2.46
C PHE A 55 -2.25 8.95 2.30
N LEU A 56 -3.42 8.41 2.56
CA LEU A 56 -4.65 9.18 2.64
C LEU A 56 -4.84 9.71 4.07
N GLN A 57 -4.83 11.04 4.20
CA GLN A 57 -5.25 11.75 5.41
C GLN A 57 -6.36 12.72 5.06
N THR A 58 -7.59 12.35 5.40
CA THR A 58 -8.75 13.23 5.23
C THR A 58 -8.87 14.22 6.40
N PRO A 59 -9.70 15.28 6.30
CA PRO A 59 -9.95 16.20 7.41
C PRO A 59 -10.59 15.56 8.64
N LEU A 60 -11.09 14.33 8.53
CA LEU A 60 -11.65 13.56 9.64
C LEU A 60 -10.58 12.87 10.51
N GLN A 61 -9.30 12.94 10.11
CA GLN A 61 -8.22 12.17 10.72
C GLN A 61 -7.08 13.08 11.16
N ASP A 62 -6.62 12.91 12.39
CA ASP A 62 -5.43 13.60 12.92
C ASP A 62 -4.13 13.05 12.34
N GLU A 63 -4.13 11.77 11.92
CA GLU A 63 -2.99 11.06 11.33
C GLU A 63 -3.39 10.36 10.02
N PRO A 64 -2.45 10.20 9.07
CA PRO A 64 -2.67 9.35 7.90
C PRO A 64 -2.95 7.94 8.37
N GLY A 65 -3.99 7.31 7.85
CA GLY A 65 -4.24 5.96 8.29
C GLY A 65 -3.35 4.95 7.55
N LEU A 66 -2.98 3.92 8.30
CA LEU A 66 -2.08 2.85 7.91
C LEU A 66 -2.85 1.54 7.95
N VAL A 67 -2.58 0.68 6.98
CA VAL A 67 -3.12 -0.68 6.95
C VAL A 67 -2.02 -1.62 7.38
N ASP A 68 -2.29 -2.42 8.41
CA ASP A 68 -1.41 -3.50 8.81
C ASP A 68 -1.84 -4.80 8.11
N LEU A 69 -0.86 -5.53 7.56
CA LEU A 69 -1.04 -6.79 6.85
C LEU A 69 -0.37 -7.96 7.58
N GLU A 70 -0.11 -7.84 8.90
CA GLU A 70 0.74 -8.75 9.69
C GLU A 70 0.56 -10.26 9.41
N ASP A 71 -0.66 -10.71 9.08
CA ASP A 71 -0.97 -12.11 8.78
C ASP A 71 -1.45 -12.38 7.34
N GLU A 72 -1.50 -11.38 6.47
CA GLU A 72 -2.00 -11.55 5.11
C GLU A 72 -0.99 -12.31 4.23
N ARG A 73 -1.52 -13.29 3.50
CA ARG A 73 -0.76 -14.21 2.64
C ARG A 73 -1.30 -14.26 1.21
N ASP A 74 -2.51 -13.75 1.00
CA ASP A 74 -3.16 -13.63 -0.29
C ASP A 74 -3.01 -12.20 -0.85
N PRO A 75 -2.31 -12.01 -1.98
CA PRO A 75 -2.17 -10.69 -2.60
C PRO A 75 -3.51 -10.04 -2.95
N ASP A 76 -4.53 -10.80 -3.32
CA ASP A 76 -5.81 -10.24 -3.71
C ASP A 76 -6.54 -9.66 -2.49
N GLN A 77 -6.46 -10.36 -1.35
CA GLN A 77 -6.98 -9.85 -0.07
C GLN A 77 -6.17 -8.67 0.45
N ALA A 78 -4.83 -8.70 0.33
CA ALA A 78 -3.97 -7.57 0.69
C ALA A 78 -4.34 -6.31 -0.11
N LEU A 79 -4.53 -6.44 -1.43
CA LEU A 79 -4.98 -5.34 -2.27
C LEU A 79 -6.38 -4.85 -1.90
N GLN A 80 -7.30 -5.77 -1.63
CA GLN A 80 -8.66 -5.41 -1.22
C GLN A 80 -8.66 -4.61 0.09
N GLN A 81 -7.83 -4.98 1.06
CA GLN A 81 -7.68 -4.25 2.31
C GLN A 81 -7.06 -2.86 2.09
N LEU A 82 -5.93 -2.80 1.39
CA LEU A 82 -5.22 -1.54 1.12
C LEU A 82 -6.08 -0.56 0.33
N VAL A 83 -6.58 -0.96 -0.84
CA VAL A 83 -7.38 -0.09 -1.72
C VAL A 83 -8.75 0.18 -1.10
N GLY A 84 -9.33 -0.80 -0.39
CA GLY A 84 -10.58 -0.65 0.33
C GLY A 84 -10.53 0.44 1.39
N ASP A 85 -9.43 0.52 2.15
CA ASP A 85 -9.19 1.55 3.16
C ASP A 85 -9.13 2.97 2.56
N PHE A 86 -8.46 3.14 1.41
CA PHE A 86 -8.48 4.40 0.65
C PHE A 86 -9.91 4.79 0.23
N ILE A 87 -10.67 3.84 -0.32
CA ILE A 87 -12.04 4.08 -0.80
C ILE A 87 -12.95 4.47 0.38
N GLN A 88 -12.90 3.69 1.46
CA GLN A 88 -13.76 3.89 2.62
C GLN A 88 -13.58 5.29 3.21
N ARG A 89 -12.35 5.67 3.53
CA ARG A 89 -12.06 6.97 4.16
C ARG A 89 -12.39 8.15 3.26
N TYR A 90 -12.12 8.01 1.95
CA TYR A 90 -12.50 9.02 0.98
C TYR A 90 -14.02 9.25 0.98
N GLN A 91 -14.80 8.16 0.94
CA GLN A 91 -16.25 8.22 0.95
C GLN A 91 -16.79 8.78 2.27
N GLU A 92 -16.22 8.39 3.41
CA GLU A 92 -16.60 8.92 4.73
C GLU A 92 -16.39 10.43 4.81
N ALA A 93 -15.26 10.94 4.32
CA ALA A 93 -14.98 12.37 4.29
C ALA A 93 -15.91 13.15 3.35
N GLU A 94 -16.22 12.61 2.16
CA GLU A 94 -17.21 13.21 1.26
C GLU A 94 -18.61 13.23 1.89
N GLN A 95 -19.03 12.13 2.53
CA GLN A 95 -20.32 12.04 3.21
C GLN A 95 -20.44 13.02 4.39
N ALA A 96 -19.32 13.33 5.05
CA ALA A 96 -19.24 14.37 6.08
C ALA A 96 -19.22 15.80 5.51
N GLY A 97 -19.29 15.97 4.18
CA GLY A 97 -19.36 17.26 3.50
C GLY A 97 -18.00 17.88 3.14
N HIS A 98 -16.90 17.14 3.33
CA HIS A 98 -15.57 17.61 2.92
C HIS A 98 -15.38 17.41 1.42
N ARG A 99 -14.76 18.39 0.76
CA ARG A 99 -14.44 18.30 -0.67
C ARG A 99 -13.07 17.65 -0.87
N PRO A 100 -12.96 16.62 -1.72
CA PRO A 100 -11.69 16.01 -2.08
C PRO A 100 -10.68 17.04 -2.57
N SER A 101 -9.43 16.89 -2.17
CA SER A 101 -8.35 17.77 -2.59
C SER A 101 -7.03 17.01 -2.66
N ALA A 102 -6.09 17.51 -3.45
CA ALA A 102 -4.73 16.96 -3.50
C ALA A 102 -4.05 16.97 -2.12
N GLY A 103 -4.44 17.87 -1.21
CA GLY A 103 -3.92 17.91 0.16
C GLY A 103 -4.29 16.72 1.03
N TRP A 104 -5.24 15.87 0.60
CA TRP A 104 -5.56 14.63 1.32
C TRP A 104 -4.54 13.52 1.08
N LEU A 105 -3.74 13.62 0.02
CA LEU A 105 -2.72 12.63 -0.31
C LEU A 105 -1.35 13.13 0.13
N MET A 106 -0.88 12.59 1.25
CA MET A 106 0.42 12.91 1.82
C MET A 106 1.52 12.06 1.17
N PRO A 107 2.56 12.64 0.59
CA PRO A 107 3.66 11.87 0.02
C PRO A 107 4.36 11.01 1.07
N ASN A 108 4.56 9.74 0.76
CA ASN A 108 5.43 8.86 1.52
C ASN A 108 6.88 9.12 1.12
N ARG A 109 7.69 9.63 2.05
CA ARG A 109 9.09 9.98 1.79
C ARG A 109 9.99 8.77 1.60
N ASP A 110 9.56 7.62 2.07
CA ASP A 110 10.31 6.36 1.98
C ASP A 110 9.95 5.58 0.70
N PHE A 111 9.01 6.09 -0.11
CA PHE A 111 8.66 5.50 -1.39
C PHE A 111 9.68 5.88 -2.47
N ALA A 112 10.43 4.90 -2.98
CA ALA A 112 11.50 5.07 -3.98
C ALA A 112 11.17 4.45 -5.35
#